data_AF-A0A7S1JLA6-F1
#
_entry.id   AF-A0A7S1JLA6-F1
#
_cell.length_a   1.000
_cell.length_b   1.000
_cell.length_c   1.000
_cell.angle_alpha   90.00
_cell.angle_beta   90.00
_cell.angle_gamma   90.00
#
_symmetry.space_group_name_H-M   'P 1'
#
loop_
_entity.id
_entity.type
_entity.pdbx_description
1 polymer ?
#
loop_
_entity_poly.entity_id
_entity_poly.type
_entity_poly.pdbx_seq_one_letter_code
_entity_poly.pdbx_strand_id
1 'polypeptide(L)'
;VPPADKKVQTLIDILAKYVAEDGHPFEQLLMERESAEGRFAFLFHKDSTGNVYYRWRVWAYAQGDTRKSWRTEPFHIFIGGSLWKPPPNEEAEERQKTNFSSQPPTEAPTKAAMGKDTSQP
;
A
#
# COMPACT_ATOMS: atom_id res chain seq x y z
N VAL A 1 -8.43 -0.60 7.89
CA VAL A 1 -9.13 0.69 7.73
C VAL A 1 -8.46 1.71 8.64
N PRO A 2 -8.11 2.91 8.16
CA PRO A 2 -7.54 3.96 8.99
C PRO A 2 -8.50 4.46 10.07
N PRO A 3 -8.01 4.96 11.23
CA PRO A 3 -8.86 5.61 12.22
C PRO A 3 -9.60 6.82 11.65
N ALA A 4 -10.82 7.07 12.15
CA ALA A 4 -11.62 8.22 11.74
C ALA A 4 -10.99 9.56 12.15
N ASP A 5 -10.38 9.62 13.35
CA ASP A 5 -9.67 10.80 13.82
C ASP A 5 -8.32 10.95 13.10
N LYS A 6 -8.18 12.02 12.31
CA LYS A 6 -6.97 12.37 11.56
C LYS A 6 -5.76 12.67 12.44
N LYS A 7 -5.97 13.13 13.68
CA LYS A 7 -4.88 13.35 14.64
C LYS A 7 -4.31 12.01 15.09
N VAL A 8 -5.18 11.06 15.42
CA VAL A 8 -4.79 9.69 15.79
C VAL A 8 -4.14 8.98 14.61
N GLN A 9 -4.70 9.11 13.40
CA GLN A 9 -4.08 8.57 12.19
C GLN A 9 -2.66 9.11 11.98
N THR A 10 -2.48 10.43 12.06
CA THR A 10 -1.16 11.05 11.89
C THR A 10 -0.17 10.62 12.97
N LEU A 11 -0.63 10.50 14.22
CA LEU A 11 0.20 10.01 15.31
C LEU A 11 0.66 8.57 15.06
N ILE A 12 -0.23 7.70 14.60
CA ILE A 12 0.09 6.32 14.23
C ILE A 12 1.08 6.28 13.07
N ASP A 13 0.88 7.06 12.00
CA ASP A 13 1.79 7.09 10.85
C ASP A 13 3.21 7.47 11.28
N ILE A 14 3.34 8.52 12.11
CA ILE A 14 4.64 8.99 12.62
C ILE A 14 5.28 7.92 13.49
N LEU A 15 4.53 7.38 14.45
CA LEU A 15 5.05 6.38 15.37
C LEU A 15 5.49 5.11 14.62
N ALA A 16 4.67 4.66 13.68
CA ALA A 16 4.95 3.47 12.89
C ALA A 16 6.24 3.61 12.08
N LYS A 17 6.55 4.82 11.58
CA LYS A 17 7.82 5.09 10.90
C LYS A 17 9.00 4.88 11.84
N TYR A 18 8.99 5.51 13.01
CA TYR A 18 10.07 5.36 13.99
C TYR A 18 10.23 3.93 14.47
N VAL A 19 9.13 3.22 14.72
CA VAL A 19 9.17 1.81 15.12
C VAL A 19 9.70 0.90 14.00
N ALA A 20 9.44 1.23 12.72
CA ALA A 20 10.01 0.48 11.61
C ALA A 20 11.53 0.70 11.46
N GLU A 21 12.04 1.87 11.88
CA GLU A 21 13.47 2.22 11.85
C GLU A 21 14.22 1.68 13.08
N ASP A 22 13.71 1.91 14.30
CA ASP A 22 14.37 1.59 15.57
C ASP A 22 13.92 0.26 16.21
N GLY A 23 12.82 -0.31 15.71
CA GLY A 23 12.30 -1.61 16.13
C GLY A 23 11.54 -1.59 17.46
N HIS A 24 11.34 -2.81 17.99
CA HIS A 24 10.56 -3.06 19.21
C HIS A 24 11.06 -2.32 20.47
N PRO A 25 12.37 -2.11 20.70
CA PRO A 25 12.83 -1.37 21.89
C PRO A 25 12.23 0.05 21.99
N PHE A 26 12.07 0.73 20.85
CA PHE A 26 11.46 2.06 20.83
C PHE A 26 9.96 2.02 21.16
N GLU A 27 9.24 1.01 20.65
CA GLU A 27 7.83 0.77 21.01
C GLU A 27 7.69 0.55 22.52
N GLN A 28 8.53 -0.30 23.12
CA GLN A 28 8.48 -0.58 24.56
C GLN A 28 8.76 0.66 25.41
N LEU A 29 9.80 1.42 25.08
CA LEU A 29 10.14 2.64 25.80
C LEU A 29 8.97 3.65 25.81
N LEU A 30 8.23 3.74 24.71
CA LEU A 30 7.06 4.61 24.62
C LEU A 30 5.89 4.08 25.46
N MET A 31 5.64 2.76 25.41
CA MET A 31 4.60 2.13 26.23
C MET A 31 4.88 2.23 27.74
N GLU A 32 6.15 2.24 28.15
CA GLU A 32 6.54 2.43 29.56
C GLU A 32 6.31 3.86 30.08
N ARG A 33 6.32 4.86 29.18
CA ARG A 33 6.21 6.28 29.52
C ARG A 33 4.80 6.83 29.41
N GLU A 34 3.94 6.19 28.63
CA GLU A 34 2.59 6.66 28.31
C GLU A 34 1.54 5.76 28.96
N SER A 35 0.31 6.26 29.15
CA SER A 35 -0.79 5.50 29.75
C SER A 35 -1.77 4.94 28.73
N ALA A 36 -2.57 3.96 29.15
CA ALA A 36 -3.61 3.34 28.32
C ALA A 36 -4.77 4.28 27.97
N GLU A 37 -4.96 5.36 28.74
CA GLU A 37 -5.99 6.39 28.53
C GLU A 37 -5.47 7.59 27.73
N GLY A 38 -4.18 7.59 27.39
CA GLY A 38 -3.52 8.69 26.70
C GLY A 38 -3.72 8.68 25.18
N ARG A 39 -3.01 9.59 24.50
CA ARG A 39 -3.00 9.68 23.03
C ARG A 39 -2.44 8.43 22.35
N PHE A 40 -1.67 7.61 23.08
CA PHE A 40 -1.14 6.33 22.62
C PHE A 40 -1.94 5.11 23.09
N ALA A 41 -3.19 5.29 23.54
CA ALA A 41 -4.09 4.22 23.96
C ALA A 41 -4.11 3.02 22.97
N PHE A 42 -3.98 3.30 21.66
CA PHE A 42 -3.93 2.27 20.62
C PHE A 42 -2.76 1.27 20.76
N LEU A 43 -1.70 1.57 21.50
CA LEU A 43 -0.61 0.61 21.77
C LEU A 43 -1.01 -0.48 22.77
N PHE A 44 -1.95 -0.16 23.66
CA PHE A 44 -2.39 -1.02 24.76
C PHE A 44 -3.59 -1.89 24.36
N HIS A 45 -4.50 -1.39 23.52
CA HIS A 45 -5.67 -2.13 23.06
C HIS A 45 -5.39 -2.90 21.76
N LYS A 46 -4.91 -4.15 21.87
CA LYS A 46 -4.41 -4.95 20.74
C LYS A 46 -5.42 -5.24 19.62
N ASP A 47 -6.72 -5.23 19.93
CA ASP A 47 -7.79 -5.46 18.95
C ASP A 47 -8.47 -4.18 18.46
N SER A 48 -8.01 -3.01 18.93
CA SER A 48 -8.54 -1.74 18.45
C SER A 48 -8.22 -1.52 16.98
N THR A 49 -9.11 -0.82 16.27
CA THR A 49 -8.87 -0.42 14.87
C THR A 49 -7.57 0.39 14.71
N GLY A 50 -7.24 1.21 15.71
CA GLY A 50 -5.97 1.93 15.79
C GLY A 50 -4.76 1.01 15.88
N ASN A 51 -4.80 -0.04 16.71
CA ASN A 51 -3.70 -1.00 16.82
C ASN A 51 -3.51 -1.82 15.54
N VAL A 52 -4.61 -2.30 14.95
CA VAL A 52 -4.56 -3.05 13.68
C VAL A 52 -3.97 -2.18 12.57
N TYR A 53 -4.38 -0.92 12.48
CA TYR A 53 -3.81 0.03 11.53
C TYR A 53 -2.33 0.30 11.82
N TYR A 54 -1.95 0.48 13.09
CA TYR A 54 -0.56 0.68 13.51
C TYR A 54 0.36 -0.47 13.11
N ARG A 55 -0.01 -1.72 13.43
CA ARG A 55 0.79 -2.92 13.09
C ARG A 55 1.03 -3.06 11.59
N TRP A 56 -0.01 -2.80 10.80
CA TRP A 56 0.15 -2.74 9.36
C TRP A 56 1.15 -1.66 8.95
N ARG A 57 1.00 -0.46 9.51
CA ARG A 57 1.76 0.70 9.07
C ARG A 57 3.24 0.54 9.39
N VAL A 58 3.57 -0.10 10.52
CA VAL A 58 4.94 -0.54 10.87
C VAL A 58 5.47 -1.52 9.82
N TRP A 59 4.72 -2.59 9.52
CA TRP A 59 5.15 -3.56 8.51
C TRP A 59 5.41 -2.90 7.15
N ALA A 60 4.49 -2.04 6.71
CA ALA A 60 4.60 -1.42 5.41
C ALA A 60 5.80 -0.46 5.33
N TYR A 61 6.08 0.32 6.37
CA TYR A 61 7.33 1.10 6.42
C TYR A 61 8.58 0.20 6.41
N ALA A 62 8.57 -0.92 7.13
CA ALA A 62 9.67 -1.89 7.10
C ALA A 62 9.87 -2.53 5.71
N GLN A 63 8.83 -2.57 4.86
CA GLN A 63 8.91 -3.03 3.46
C GLN A 63 9.29 -1.92 2.45
N GLY A 64 9.60 -0.70 2.93
CA GLY A 64 9.97 0.44 2.10
C GLY A 64 8.79 1.26 1.56
N ASP A 65 7.56 0.98 2.01
CA ASP A 65 6.40 1.79 1.62
C ASP A 65 6.48 3.18 2.28
N THR A 66 5.87 4.17 1.64
CA THR A 66 5.84 5.56 2.12
C THR A 66 4.46 5.93 2.66
N ARG A 67 4.36 7.13 3.22
CA ARG A 67 3.07 7.67 3.72
C ARG A 67 2.01 7.84 2.63
N LYS A 68 2.42 8.09 1.38
CA LYS A 68 1.52 8.33 0.25
C LYS A 68 1.44 7.17 -0.74
N SER A 69 2.44 6.29 -0.72
CA SER A 69 2.52 5.15 -1.64
C SER A 69 2.84 3.89 -0.87
N TRP A 70 1.88 2.96 -0.84
CA TRP A 70 2.01 1.64 -0.23
C TRP A 70 1.42 0.54 -1.12
N ARG A 71 1.86 -0.70 -0.88
CA ARG A 71 1.36 -1.89 -1.58
C ARG A 71 -0.05 -2.24 -1.13
N THR A 72 -0.91 -2.60 -2.08
CA THR A 72 -2.31 -2.98 -1.83
C THR A 72 -2.57 -4.48 -1.95
N GLU A 73 -1.56 -5.26 -2.35
CA GLU A 73 -1.64 -6.72 -2.44
C GLU A 73 -1.77 -7.36 -1.04
N PRO A 74 -2.64 -8.37 -0.87
CA PRO A 74 -2.75 -9.08 0.40
C PRO A 74 -1.45 -9.81 0.77
N PHE A 75 -1.07 -9.76 2.05
CA PHE A 75 0.17 -10.37 2.51
C PHE A 75 0.05 -10.96 3.94
N HIS A 76 1.01 -11.78 4.34
CA HIS A 76 1.11 -12.30 5.70
C HIS A 76 2.11 -11.48 6.51
N ILE A 77 1.66 -10.93 7.66
CA ILE A 77 2.56 -10.20 8.58
C ILE A 77 3.59 -11.15 9.21
N PHE A 78 3.22 -12.41 9.45
CA PHE A 78 4.09 -13.48 9.95
C PHE A 78 3.69 -14.83 9.34
N ILE A 79 4.63 -15.78 9.30
CA ILE A 79 4.42 -17.11 8.71
C ILE A 79 3.29 -17.84 9.47
N GLY A 80 2.28 -18.33 8.74
CA GLY A 80 1.10 -19.01 9.31
C GLY A 80 0.05 -18.06 9.93
N GLY A 81 0.24 -16.74 9.82
CA GLY A 81 -0.74 -15.76 10.28
C GLY A 81 -1.91 -15.56 9.31
N SER A 82 -2.83 -14.66 9.67
CA SER A 82 -3.95 -14.26 8.79
C SER A 82 -3.47 -13.47 7.59
N LEU A 83 -4.10 -13.69 6.43
CA LEU A 83 -3.89 -12.89 5.22
C LEU A 83 -4.45 -11.47 5.43
N TRP A 84 -3.59 -10.48 5.46
CA TRP A 84 -3.92 -9.10 5.76
C TRP A 84 -4.14 -8.30 4.45
N LYS A 85 -5.24 -7.54 4.37
CA LYS A 85 -5.60 -6.73 3.19
C LYS A 85 -5.37 -5.24 3.45
N PRO A 86 -4.46 -4.58 2.71
CA PRO A 86 -4.22 -3.14 2.82
C PRO A 86 -5.43 -2.28 2.50
N PRO A 87 -5.55 -1.08 3.14
CA PRO A 87 -6.50 -0.09 2.68
C PRO A 87 -6.15 0.34 1.23
N PRO A 88 -7.16 0.71 0.43
CA PRO A 88 -6.94 1.18 -0.93
C PRO A 88 -5.99 2.38 -0.96
N ASN A 89 -5.10 2.40 -1.95
CA ASN A 89 -4.21 3.53 -2.20
C ASN A 89 -4.70 4.24 -3.48
N GLU A 90 -5.53 5.28 -3.31
CA GLU A 90 -6.15 6.02 -4.41
C GLU A 90 -5.11 6.55 -5.41
N GLU A 91 -3.94 7.02 -4.94
CA GLU A 91 -2.86 7.53 -5.80
C GLU A 91 -2.20 6.43 -6.65
N ALA A 92 -2.07 5.20 -6.11
CA ALA A 92 -1.54 4.07 -6.87
C ALA A 92 -2.56 3.56 -7.90
N GLU A 93 -3.84 3.57 -7.58
CA GLU A 93 -4.91 3.22 -8.51
C GLU A 93 -5.01 4.22 -9.68
N GLU A 94 -4.84 5.52 -9.42
CA GLU A 94 -4.77 6.53 -10.49
C GLU A 94 -3.56 6.32 -11.42
N ARG A 95 -2.37 6.02 -10.88
CA ARG A 95 -1.18 5.72 -11.70
C ARG A 95 -1.36 4.49 -12.60
N GLN A 96 -2.13 3.50 -12.16
CA GLN A 96 -2.45 2.32 -12.97
C GLN A 96 -3.45 2.65 -14.10
N LYS A 97 -4.43 3.54 -13.84
CA LYS A 97 -5.40 4.01 -14.85
C LYS A 97 -4.73 4.85 -15.95
N THR A 98 -3.76 5.69 -15.62
CA THR A 98 -3.03 6.49 -16.63
C THR A 98 -2.13 5.64 -17.53
N ASN A 99 -1.59 4.53 -17.03
CA ASN A 99 -0.75 3.62 -17.82
C ASN A 99 -1.55 2.80 -18.85
N PHE A 100 -2.82 2.51 -18.60
CA PHE A 100 -3.70 1.83 -19.58
C PHE A 100 -4.25 2.77 -20.65
N SER A 101 -4.23 4.09 -20.45
CA SER A 101 -4.78 5.08 -21.39
C SER A 101 -3.79 5.58 -22.44
N SER A 102 -2.54 5.13 -22.43
CA SER A 102 -1.45 5.70 -23.26
C SER A 102 -0.87 4.70 -24.28
N GLN A 103 -1.71 3.84 -24.90
CA GLN A 103 -1.33 3.16 -26.14
C GLN A 103 -2.08 3.80 -27.33
N PRO A 104 -1.40 4.40 -28.32
CA PRO A 104 -2.02 4.69 -29.60
C PRO A 104 -2.35 3.36 -30.31
N PRO A 105 -3.42 3.30 -31.13
CA PRO A 105 -3.77 2.09 -31.86
C PRO A 105 -2.61 1.74 -32.80
N THR A 106 -2.02 0.57 -32.58
CA THR A 106 -0.97 0.03 -33.45
C THR A 106 -1.58 -0.21 -34.83
N GLU A 107 -1.01 0.42 -35.85
CA GLU A 107 -1.36 0.22 -37.27
C GLU A 107 -1.45 -1.27 -37.61
N ALA A 108 -2.58 -1.67 -38.19
CA ALA A 108 -2.78 -3.02 -38.71
C ALA A 108 -1.94 -3.24 -39.98
N PRO A 109 -1.36 -4.44 -40.19
CA PRO A 109 -0.59 -4.73 -41.39
C PRO A 109 -1.53 -4.92 -42.60
N THR A 110 -1.33 -4.10 -43.64
CA THR A 110 -1.98 -4.22 -44.95
C THR A 110 -1.69 -5.60 -45.57
N LYS A 111 -2.73 -6.42 -45.74
CA LYS A 111 -2.74 -7.56 -46.67
C LYS A 111 -3.85 -7.37 -47.69
N ALA A 112 -3.46 -7.12 -48.94
CA ALA A 112 -4.22 -7.37 -50.16
C ALA A 112 -3.25 -7.20 -51.33
N ALA A 113 -3.24 -7.96 -52.42
CA ALA A 113 -3.77 -9.28 -52.77
C ALA A 113 -3.02 -9.66 -54.06
N MET A 114 -2.72 -10.95 -54.24
CA MET A 114 -2.12 -11.52 -55.45
C MET A 114 -3.19 -11.71 -56.54
N GLY A 115 -2.85 -11.39 -57.80
CA GLY A 115 -3.59 -11.73 -59.03
C GLY A 115 -3.72 -10.52 -59.97
N LYS A 116 -3.47 -10.55 -61.29
CA LYS A 116 -3.45 -11.65 -62.27
C LYS A 116 -2.56 -11.29 -63.47
N ASP A 117 -2.12 -12.35 -64.15
CA ASP A 117 -1.60 -12.50 -65.52
C ASP A 117 -2.21 -11.55 -66.59
N THR A 118 -1.42 -11.11 -67.59
CA THR A 118 -1.75 -11.09 -69.06
C THR A 118 -0.72 -10.28 -69.91
N SER A 119 -0.10 -10.99 -70.88
CA SER A 119 0.47 -10.62 -72.21
C SER A 119 1.30 -9.34 -72.49
N GLN A 120 2.54 -9.60 -72.94
CA GLN A 120 3.22 -9.22 -74.21
C GLN A 120 2.89 -7.93 -74.98
N PRO A 121 3.89 -7.41 -75.72
CA PRO A 121 3.96 -7.71 -77.16
C PRO A 121 5.15 -8.59 -77.59
#